data_AF-A0A212D0C5-F1
#
_entry.id   AF-A0A212D0C5-F1
#
_cell.length_a   1.000
_cell.length_b   1.000
_cell.length_c   1.000
_cell.angle_alpha   90.00
_cell.angle_beta   90.00
_cell.angle_gamma   90.00
#
_symmetry.space_group_name_H-M   'P 1'
#
loop_
_entity.id
_entity.type
_entity.pdbx_description
1 polymer ?
#
loop_
_entity_poly.entity_id
_entity_poly.type
_entity_poly.pdbx_seq_one_letter_code
_entity_poly.pdbx_strand_id
1 'polypeptide(L)'
;VIYMNNQRYMAAIILSEKQCQEHLKEANKSCDALTLTLTQKAKTLEVELAKEKLVCTKDKDGLTVGKRVAEEQLAECGKTRDQQQQERLLAEDRLRKVQAFCLPLDRNKFETDLRNLWRDSIIPRTLSTLGFNLYHPLGSELPSIQRACDSLPSIMTSKVEELARSLRAGIDSVTLENEKLQRQKLEVEQSLRASQEAKEKVEKEAQAQAVKLQTECARQTQLALEEKVALQKERDRLAKELEEKKREVEHLKLQLAVSNSALDTCIKTKSQLTQLTIPGPRPVAPAPNPPPIDPASLEEFKRRILDSQRAPASNVLVSAR
;
A
#
# COMPACT_ATOMS: atom_id res chain seq x y z
N VAL A 1 63.04 -42.06 34.89
CA VAL A 1 62.22 -42.11 33.66
C VAL A 1 60.75 -41.72 33.92
N ILE A 2 60.09 -42.27 34.95
CA ILE A 2 58.68 -41.97 35.32
C ILE A 2 58.44 -40.47 35.60
N TYR A 3 59.35 -39.83 36.35
CA TYR A 3 59.26 -38.40 36.68
C TYR A 3 59.28 -37.47 35.45
N MET A 4 60.12 -37.77 34.46
CA MET A 4 60.23 -36.99 33.23
C MET A 4 59.00 -37.13 32.32
N ASN A 5 58.37 -38.32 32.31
CA ASN A 5 57.10 -38.51 31.60
C ASN A 5 55.94 -37.80 32.31
N ASN A 6 55.86 -37.86 33.65
CA ASN A 6 54.83 -37.13 34.40
C ASN A 6 54.94 -35.61 34.21
N GLN A 7 56.15 -35.07 34.14
CA GLN A 7 56.36 -33.66 33.83
C GLN A 7 55.88 -33.28 32.42
N ARG A 8 56.07 -34.15 31.42
CA ARG A 8 55.55 -33.92 30.06
C ARG A 8 54.01 -33.93 30.02
N TYR A 9 53.36 -34.84 30.74
CA TYR A 9 51.91 -34.88 30.83
C TYR A 9 51.34 -33.65 31.57
N MET A 10 51.95 -33.23 32.68
CA MET A 10 51.55 -32.01 33.39
C MET A 10 51.69 -30.76 32.50
N ALA A 11 52.80 -30.63 31.76
CA ALA A 11 52.99 -29.52 30.84
C ALA A 11 51.93 -29.50 29.71
N ALA A 12 51.57 -30.67 29.18
CA ALA A 12 50.52 -30.78 28.16
C ALA A 12 49.12 -30.41 28.70
N ILE A 13 48.79 -30.82 29.92
CA ILE A 13 47.53 -30.46 30.59
C ILE A 13 47.46 -28.95 30.81
N ILE A 14 48.52 -28.34 31.36
CA ILE A 14 48.58 -26.89 31.60
C ILE A 14 48.43 -26.10 30.29
N LEU A 15 49.09 -26.55 29.21
CA LEU A 15 48.96 -25.91 27.90
C LEU A 15 47.55 -26.05 27.32
N SER A 16 46.93 -27.22 27.45
CA SER A 16 45.55 -27.47 27.03
C SER A 16 44.54 -26.61 27.80
N GLU A 17 44.73 -26.47 29.11
CA GLU A 17 43.87 -25.66 29.97
C GLU A 17 44.02 -24.18 29.64
N LYS A 18 45.25 -23.71 29.39
CA LYS A 18 45.50 -22.35 28.91
C LYS A 18 44.83 -22.06 27.56
N GLN A 19 44.93 -22.99 26.60
CA GLN A 19 44.25 -22.86 25.31
C GLN A 19 42.73 -22.84 25.46
N CYS A 20 42.16 -23.71 26.29
CA CYS A 20 40.72 -23.71 26.59
C CYS A 20 40.27 -22.38 27.20
N GLN A 21 41.07 -21.83 28.14
CA GLN A 21 40.79 -20.56 28.77
C GLN A 21 40.85 -19.39 27.78
N GLU A 22 41.77 -19.41 26.82
CA GLU A 22 41.86 -18.41 25.74
C GLU A 22 40.64 -18.50 24.80
N HIS A 23 40.26 -19.71 24.37
CA HIS A 23 39.08 -19.92 23.53
C HIS A 23 37.78 -19.49 24.21
N LEU A 24 37.61 -19.78 25.50
CA LEU A 24 36.45 -19.32 26.27
C LEU A 24 36.41 -17.79 26.40
N LYS A 25 37.56 -17.14 26.60
CA LYS A 25 37.64 -15.67 26.63
C LYS A 25 37.25 -15.06 25.28
N GLU A 26 37.68 -15.64 24.17
CA GLU A 26 37.32 -15.19 22.83
C GLU A 26 35.83 -15.41 22.53
N ALA A 27 35.29 -16.58 22.87
CA ALA A 27 33.87 -16.88 22.74
C ALA A 27 33.01 -15.93 23.60
N ASN A 28 33.45 -15.61 24.82
CA ASN A 28 32.76 -14.67 25.69
C ASN A 28 32.74 -13.25 25.11
N LYS A 29 33.87 -12.77 24.57
CA LYS A 29 33.93 -11.49 23.85
C LYS A 29 32.95 -11.44 22.68
N SER A 30 32.83 -12.55 21.94
CA SER A 30 31.86 -12.66 20.83
C SER A 30 30.41 -12.61 21.33
N CYS A 31 30.09 -13.28 22.44
CA CYS A 31 28.77 -13.23 23.07
C CYS A 31 28.43 -11.83 23.62
N ASP A 32 29.38 -11.15 24.24
CA ASP A 32 29.23 -9.79 24.76
C ASP A 32 28.93 -8.81 23.61
N ALA A 33 29.67 -8.93 22.49
CA ALA A 33 29.44 -8.12 21.29
C ALA A 33 28.04 -8.36 20.68
N LEU A 34 27.60 -9.62 20.65
CA LEU A 34 26.25 -9.96 20.17
C LEU A 34 25.17 -9.38 21.09
N THR A 35 25.36 -9.46 22.40
CA THR A 35 24.43 -8.92 23.41
C THR A 35 24.30 -7.41 23.29
N LEU A 36 25.41 -6.70 23.12
CA LEU A 36 25.41 -5.25 22.87
C LEU A 36 24.67 -4.90 21.58
N THR A 37 24.92 -5.65 20.50
CA THR A 37 24.25 -5.43 19.20
C THR A 37 22.74 -5.65 19.30
N LEU A 38 22.29 -6.71 19.99
CA LEU A 38 20.88 -6.99 20.22
C LEU A 38 20.22 -5.92 21.08
N THR A 39 20.91 -5.46 22.14
CA THR A 39 20.43 -4.38 23.01
C THR A 39 20.26 -3.08 22.24
N GLN A 40 21.22 -2.74 21.36
CA GLN A 40 21.12 -1.56 20.51
C GLN A 40 19.94 -1.68 19.53
N LYS A 41 19.75 -2.84 18.88
CA LYS A 41 18.61 -3.09 18.00
C LYS A 41 17.27 -3.00 18.73
N ALA A 42 17.17 -3.53 19.94
CA ALA A 42 15.97 -3.44 20.77
C ALA A 42 15.61 -1.97 21.05
N LYS A 43 16.59 -1.15 21.49
CA LYS A 43 16.39 0.29 21.70
C LYS A 43 15.96 1.03 20.43
N THR A 44 16.55 0.70 19.29
CA THR A 44 16.13 1.29 18.00
C THR A 44 14.69 0.93 17.67
N LEU A 45 14.30 -0.34 17.83
CA LEU A 45 12.92 -0.79 17.58
C LEU A 45 11.91 -0.15 18.54
N GLU A 46 12.26 0.07 19.80
CA GLU A 46 11.42 0.79 20.76
C GLU A 46 11.14 2.23 20.31
N VAL A 47 12.17 2.93 19.82
CA VAL A 47 12.04 4.29 19.29
C VAL A 47 11.17 4.33 18.03
N GLU A 48 11.41 3.41 17.08
CA GLU A 48 10.58 3.33 15.86
C GLU A 48 9.13 2.97 16.17
N LEU A 49 8.87 2.07 17.13
CA LEU A 49 7.53 1.75 17.59
C LEU A 49 6.83 2.97 18.22
N ALA A 50 7.56 3.78 18.99
CA ALA A 50 7.00 5.01 19.56
C ALA A 50 6.66 6.05 18.49
N LYS A 51 7.51 6.19 17.46
CA LYS A 51 7.25 7.06 16.30
C LYS A 51 6.01 6.59 15.52
N GLU A 52 5.92 5.30 15.23
CA GLU A 52 4.79 4.73 14.49
C GLU A 52 3.48 4.88 15.27
N LYS A 53 3.50 4.65 16.59
CA LYS A 53 2.34 4.92 17.45
C LYS A 53 1.90 6.38 17.37
N LEU A 54 2.84 7.32 17.39
CA LEU A 54 2.53 8.74 17.26
C LEU A 54 1.89 9.07 15.90
N VAL A 55 2.45 8.55 14.81
CA VAL A 55 1.88 8.74 13.46
C VAL A 55 0.49 8.14 13.37
N CYS A 56 0.31 6.89 13.82
CA CYS A 56 -0.98 6.21 13.85
C CYS A 56 -2.03 7.00 14.68
N THR A 57 -1.65 7.57 15.83
CA THR A 57 -2.57 8.42 16.61
C THR A 57 -2.96 9.69 15.87
N LYS A 58 -2.01 10.35 15.21
CA LYS A 58 -2.28 11.56 14.41
C LYS A 58 -3.20 11.26 13.23
N ASP A 59 -2.97 10.17 12.52
CA ASP A 59 -3.78 9.77 11.38
C ASP A 59 -5.20 9.38 11.83
N LYS A 60 -5.33 8.65 12.95
CA LYS A 60 -6.62 8.33 13.55
C LYS A 60 -7.39 9.62 13.88
N ASP A 61 -6.75 10.56 14.56
CA ASP A 61 -7.40 11.82 14.94
C ASP A 61 -7.76 12.65 13.69
N GLY A 62 -6.88 12.71 12.69
CA GLY A 62 -7.13 13.32 11.39
C GLY A 62 -8.34 12.71 10.66
N LEU A 63 -8.42 11.38 10.61
CA LEU A 63 -9.56 10.66 10.03
C LEU A 63 -10.86 10.91 10.81
N THR A 64 -10.82 10.99 12.14
CA THR A 64 -12.03 11.29 12.94
C THR A 64 -12.53 12.71 12.73
N VAL A 65 -11.64 13.69 12.54
CA VAL A 65 -12.01 15.06 12.16
C VAL A 65 -12.57 15.08 10.75
N GLY A 66 -11.88 14.44 9.78
CA GLY A 66 -12.34 14.36 8.40
C GLY A 66 -13.71 13.70 8.26
N LYS A 67 -13.95 12.62 9.01
CA LYS A 67 -15.27 11.96 9.07
C LYS A 67 -16.36 12.91 9.55
N ARG A 68 -16.14 13.64 10.66
CA ARG A 68 -17.13 14.59 11.19
C ARG A 68 -17.47 15.69 10.19
N VAL A 69 -16.46 16.27 9.54
CA VAL A 69 -16.66 17.30 8.51
C VAL A 69 -17.48 16.75 7.33
N ALA A 70 -17.19 15.53 6.87
CA ALA A 70 -17.94 14.90 5.79
C ALA A 70 -19.41 14.62 6.19
N GLU A 71 -19.65 14.18 7.43
CA GLU A 71 -21.00 13.96 7.97
C GLU A 71 -21.79 15.29 8.09
N GLU A 72 -21.13 16.37 8.53
CA GLU A 72 -21.73 17.71 8.59
C GLU A 72 -22.09 18.23 7.18
N GLN A 73 -21.18 18.09 6.22
CA GLN A 73 -21.43 18.46 4.82
C GLN A 73 -22.57 17.64 4.21
N LEU A 74 -22.66 16.35 4.52
CA LEU A 74 -23.74 15.49 4.05
C LEU A 74 -25.09 15.93 4.64
N ALA A 75 -25.13 16.25 5.94
CA ALA A 75 -26.33 16.75 6.59
C ALA A 75 -26.79 18.09 5.99
N GLU A 76 -25.86 19.00 5.73
CA GLU A 76 -26.16 20.31 5.12
C GLU A 76 -26.63 20.19 3.67
N CYS A 77 -26.01 19.30 2.89
CA CYS A 77 -26.45 18.97 1.53
C CYS A 77 -27.88 18.39 1.54
N GLY A 78 -28.20 17.53 2.51
CA GLY A 78 -29.56 17.02 2.72
C GLY A 78 -30.58 18.13 2.96
N LYS A 79 -30.30 19.04 3.90
CA LYS A 79 -31.17 20.20 4.18
C LYS A 79 -31.39 21.09 2.96
N THR A 80 -30.31 21.41 2.24
CA THR A 80 -30.37 22.28 1.05
C THR A 80 -31.20 21.62 -0.04
N ARG A 81 -31.05 20.30 -0.25
CA ARG A 81 -31.87 19.55 -1.21
C ARG A 81 -33.35 19.58 -0.85
N ASP A 82 -33.67 19.34 0.42
CA ASP A 82 -35.07 19.31 0.87
C ASP A 82 -35.70 20.71 0.78
N GLN A 83 -34.95 21.76 1.11
CA GLN A 83 -35.36 23.15 0.92
C GLN A 83 -35.60 23.48 -0.55
N GLN A 84 -34.67 23.11 -1.44
CA GLN A 84 -34.81 23.33 -2.88
C GLN A 84 -36.02 22.59 -3.45
N GLN A 85 -36.30 21.38 -2.96
CA GLN A 85 -37.47 20.61 -3.37
C GLN A 85 -38.78 21.28 -2.92
N GLN A 86 -38.81 21.82 -1.71
CA GLN A 86 -39.96 22.59 -1.21
C GLN A 86 -40.17 23.89 -2.02
N GLU A 87 -39.11 24.64 -2.29
CA GLU A 87 -39.15 25.85 -3.11
C GLU A 87 -39.65 25.56 -4.52
N ARG A 88 -39.21 24.45 -5.11
CA ARG A 88 -39.67 23.99 -6.42
C ARG A 88 -41.17 23.70 -6.43
N LEU A 89 -41.70 22.99 -5.43
CA LEU A 89 -43.13 22.70 -5.33
C LEU A 89 -43.95 24.00 -5.21
N LEU A 90 -43.47 24.96 -4.42
CA LEU A 90 -44.10 26.27 -4.30
C LEU A 90 -44.07 27.05 -5.62
N ALA A 91 -42.95 26.99 -6.36
CA ALA A 91 -42.83 27.62 -7.66
C ALA A 91 -43.77 26.96 -8.70
N GLU A 92 -43.86 25.63 -8.72
CA GLU A 92 -44.76 24.88 -9.60
C GLU A 92 -46.24 25.18 -9.30
N ASP A 93 -46.65 25.26 -8.03
CA ASP A 93 -48.01 25.67 -7.64
C ASP A 93 -48.33 27.10 -8.08
N ARG A 94 -47.42 28.05 -7.84
CA ARG A 94 -47.57 29.45 -8.29
C ARG A 94 -47.66 29.54 -9.81
N LEU A 95 -46.81 28.82 -10.54
CA LEU A 95 -46.84 28.77 -11.99
C LEU A 95 -48.18 28.22 -12.49
N ARG A 96 -48.68 27.13 -11.88
CA ARG A 96 -49.97 26.54 -12.24
C ARG A 96 -51.14 27.51 -12.01
N LYS A 97 -51.10 28.27 -10.92
CA LYS A 97 -52.08 29.36 -10.65
C LYS A 97 -52.01 30.43 -11.72
N VAL A 98 -50.82 30.94 -12.04
CA VAL A 98 -50.64 31.95 -13.09
C VAL A 98 -51.13 31.44 -14.44
N GLN A 99 -50.77 30.20 -14.82
CA GLN A 99 -51.24 29.57 -16.06
C GLN A 99 -52.77 29.45 -16.11
N ALA A 100 -53.43 29.14 -14.98
CA ALA A 100 -54.88 29.09 -14.91
C ALA A 100 -55.56 30.45 -15.09
N PHE A 101 -54.90 31.55 -14.72
CA PHE A 101 -55.39 32.92 -14.90
C PHE A 101 -54.95 33.57 -16.22
N CYS A 102 -53.94 33.02 -16.89
CA CYS A 102 -53.47 33.50 -18.19
C CYS A 102 -54.36 33.00 -19.33
N LEU A 103 -55.57 33.56 -19.44
CA LEU A 103 -56.34 33.51 -20.68
C LEU A 103 -55.69 34.45 -21.72
N PRO A 104 -55.73 34.12 -23.02
CA PRO A 104 -55.30 35.05 -24.06
C PRO A 104 -56.15 36.32 -23.99
N LEU A 105 -55.49 37.47 -23.80
CA LEU A 105 -56.14 38.78 -23.84
C LEU A 105 -56.63 39.05 -25.27
N ASP A 106 -57.94 39.01 -25.48
CA ASP A 106 -58.55 39.51 -26.70
C ASP A 106 -58.69 41.04 -26.58
N ARG A 107 -57.73 41.73 -27.17
CA ARG A 107 -57.67 43.20 -27.25
C ARG A 107 -59.00 43.78 -27.71
N ASN A 108 -59.55 43.27 -28.80
CA ASN A 108 -60.69 43.89 -29.46
C ASN A 108 -61.95 43.73 -28.61
N LYS A 109 -62.11 42.58 -27.98
CA LYS A 109 -63.18 42.33 -27.02
C LYS A 109 -63.06 43.23 -25.79
N PHE A 110 -61.87 43.31 -25.19
CA PHE A 110 -61.63 44.16 -24.01
C PHE A 110 -61.89 45.65 -24.30
N GLU A 111 -61.42 46.14 -25.45
CA GLU A 111 -61.66 47.52 -25.88
C GLU A 111 -63.17 47.78 -26.10
N THR A 112 -63.86 46.84 -26.73
CA THR A 112 -65.31 46.94 -26.97
C THR A 112 -66.09 46.97 -25.65
N ASP A 113 -65.75 46.09 -24.71
CA ASP A 113 -66.38 46.02 -23.39
C ASP A 113 -66.14 47.32 -22.58
N LEU A 114 -64.92 47.87 -22.59
CA LEU A 114 -64.62 49.16 -21.95
C LEU A 114 -65.38 50.32 -22.59
N ARG A 115 -65.49 50.35 -23.93
CA ARG A 115 -66.25 51.38 -24.66
C ARG A 115 -67.75 51.30 -24.34
N ASN A 116 -68.28 50.09 -24.20
CA ASN A 116 -69.67 49.87 -23.81
C ASN A 116 -69.91 50.33 -22.36
N LEU A 117 -69.07 49.91 -21.41
CA LEU A 117 -69.13 50.35 -20.02
C LEU A 117 -69.01 51.88 -19.87
N TRP A 118 -68.11 52.51 -20.65
CA TRP A 118 -67.98 53.97 -20.68
C TRP A 118 -69.28 54.63 -21.15
N ARG A 119 -69.85 54.17 -22.27
CA ARG A 119 -71.10 54.68 -22.85
C ARG A 119 -72.29 54.51 -21.89
N ASP A 120 -72.32 53.41 -21.16
CA ASP A 120 -73.39 53.08 -20.20
C ASP A 120 -73.20 53.79 -18.86
N SER A 121 -72.01 54.34 -18.59
CA SER A 121 -71.74 55.09 -17.36
C SER A 121 -72.48 56.43 -17.33
N ILE A 122 -72.72 56.92 -16.11
CA ILE A 122 -73.35 58.22 -15.87
C ILE A 122 -72.44 59.37 -16.34
N ILE A 123 -71.12 59.15 -16.38
CA ILE A 123 -70.10 60.18 -16.60
C ILE A 123 -70.26 60.93 -17.94
N PRO A 124 -70.26 60.29 -19.13
CA PRO A 124 -70.43 60.99 -20.39
C PRO A 124 -71.81 61.65 -20.52
N ARG A 125 -72.85 61.09 -19.89
CA ARG A 125 -74.19 61.70 -19.86
C ARG A 125 -74.17 63.00 -19.04
N THR A 126 -73.59 62.98 -17.84
CA THR A 126 -73.48 64.16 -16.96
C THR A 126 -72.57 65.24 -17.54
N LEU A 127 -71.43 64.87 -18.13
CA LEU A 127 -70.53 65.81 -18.81
C LEU A 127 -71.22 66.47 -20.01
N SER A 128 -72.02 65.71 -20.77
CA SER A 128 -72.82 66.26 -21.88
C SER A 128 -73.88 67.24 -21.37
N THR A 129 -74.62 66.91 -20.30
CA THR A 129 -75.65 67.80 -19.71
C THR A 129 -75.05 69.09 -19.15
N LEU A 130 -73.89 69.02 -18.50
CA LEU A 130 -73.18 70.20 -17.98
C LEU A 130 -72.67 71.12 -19.10
N GLY A 131 -72.35 70.57 -20.27
CA GLY A 131 -71.87 71.31 -21.45
C GLY A 131 -72.92 72.21 -22.11
N PHE A 132 -74.22 71.93 -21.91
CA PHE A 132 -75.31 72.77 -22.45
C PHE A 132 -75.60 74.03 -21.61
N ASN A 133 -75.04 74.15 -20.40
CA ASN A 133 -75.22 75.32 -19.54
C ASN A 133 -74.18 76.41 -19.85
N LEU A 134 -74.56 77.41 -20.66
CA LEU A 134 -73.70 78.53 -21.07
C LEU A 134 -73.16 79.41 -19.92
N TYR A 135 -73.73 79.33 -18.72
CA TYR A 135 -73.33 80.14 -17.55
C TYR A 135 -72.45 79.41 -16.54
N HIS A 136 -71.98 78.19 -16.85
CA HIS A 136 -71.13 77.44 -15.92
C HIS A 136 -69.65 77.87 -16.04
N PRO A 137 -68.93 78.12 -14.92
CA PRO A 137 -67.53 78.60 -14.95
C PRO A 137 -66.53 77.67 -15.66
N LEU A 138 -66.89 76.39 -15.83
CA LEU A 138 -66.08 75.35 -16.50
C LEU A 138 -66.44 75.14 -17.98
N GLY A 139 -67.38 75.90 -18.53
CA GLY A 139 -67.98 75.64 -19.85
C GLY A 139 -67.00 75.63 -21.02
N SER A 140 -65.89 76.38 -20.96
CA SER A 140 -64.87 76.40 -22.02
C SER A 140 -63.90 75.21 -21.97
N GLU A 141 -63.66 74.62 -20.80
CA GLU A 141 -62.75 73.48 -20.64
C GLU A 141 -63.47 72.13 -20.69
N LEU A 142 -64.79 72.13 -20.47
CA LEU A 142 -65.62 70.93 -20.46
C LEU A 142 -65.53 70.07 -21.74
N PRO A 143 -65.50 70.63 -22.97
CA PRO A 143 -65.35 69.85 -24.20
C PRO A 143 -63.96 69.20 -24.34
N SER A 144 -62.93 69.80 -23.73
CA SER A 144 -61.58 69.23 -23.68
C SER A 144 -61.50 68.10 -22.65
N ILE A 145 -62.13 68.29 -21.49
CA ILE A 145 -62.27 67.25 -20.46
C ILE A 145 -63.07 66.05 -21.01
N GLN A 146 -64.18 66.30 -21.70
CA GLN A 146 -64.99 65.25 -22.31
C GLN A 146 -64.21 64.42 -23.33
N ARG A 147 -63.46 65.07 -24.24
CA ARG A 147 -62.59 64.35 -25.20
C ARG A 147 -61.48 63.55 -24.52
N ALA A 148 -60.88 64.08 -23.45
CA ALA A 148 -59.89 63.34 -22.68
C ALA A 148 -60.52 62.09 -22.02
N CYS A 149 -61.70 62.25 -21.44
CA CYS A 149 -62.46 61.16 -20.84
C CYS A 149 -62.90 60.10 -21.87
N ASP A 150 -63.36 60.50 -23.06
CA ASP A 150 -63.75 59.57 -24.14
C ASP A 150 -62.56 58.77 -24.70
N SER A 151 -61.33 59.25 -24.50
CA SER A 151 -60.11 58.54 -24.87
C SER A 151 -59.68 57.48 -23.84
N LEU A 152 -60.19 57.52 -22.61
CA LEU A 152 -59.78 56.63 -21.51
C LEU A 152 -59.92 55.13 -21.85
N PRO A 153 -61.02 54.64 -22.47
CA PRO A 153 -61.12 53.23 -22.87
C PRO A 153 -59.97 52.77 -23.78
N SER A 154 -59.55 53.62 -24.72
CA SER A 154 -58.43 53.33 -25.63
C SER A 154 -57.09 53.36 -24.91
N ILE A 155 -56.88 54.34 -24.01
CA ILE A 155 -55.66 54.45 -23.19
C ILE A 155 -55.52 53.22 -22.28
N MET A 156 -56.60 52.82 -21.60
CA MET A 156 -56.63 51.64 -20.73
C MET A 156 -56.33 50.35 -21.51
N THR A 157 -56.93 50.18 -22.69
CA THR A 157 -56.65 49.03 -23.57
C THR A 157 -55.16 48.97 -23.95
N SER A 158 -54.57 50.08 -24.40
CA SER A 158 -53.16 50.17 -24.74
C SER A 158 -52.24 49.83 -23.56
N LYS A 159 -52.59 50.28 -22.35
CA LYS A 159 -51.81 49.99 -21.13
C LYS A 159 -51.90 48.53 -20.71
N VAL A 160 -53.08 47.91 -20.82
CA VAL A 160 -53.25 46.47 -20.55
C VAL A 160 -52.49 45.63 -21.58
N GLU A 161 -52.47 46.02 -22.85
CA GLU A 161 -51.65 45.36 -23.87
C GLU A 161 -50.15 45.49 -23.63
N GLU A 162 -49.68 46.67 -23.23
CA GLU A 162 -48.28 46.91 -22.88
C GLU A 162 -47.85 46.02 -21.71
N LEU A 163 -48.68 45.93 -20.67
CA LEU A 163 -48.47 45.05 -19.53
C LEU A 163 -48.47 43.57 -19.95
N ALA A 164 -49.43 43.15 -20.77
CA ALA A 164 -49.51 41.77 -21.26
C ALA A 164 -48.31 41.38 -22.13
N ARG A 165 -47.83 42.29 -22.98
CA ARG A 165 -46.60 42.08 -23.78
C ARG A 165 -45.36 41.97 -22.88
N SER A 166 -45.22 42.87 -21.89
CA SER A 166 -44.11 42.84 -20.94
C SER A 166 -44.09 41.55 -20.11
N LEU A 167 -45.25 41.13 -19.59
CA LEU A 167 -45.39 39.87 -18.86
C LEU A 167 -45.03 38.66 -19.71
N ARG A 168 -45.50 38.61 -20.97
CA ARG A 168 -45.19 37.51 -21.89
C ARG A 168 -43.69 37.42 -22.18
N ALA A 169 -43.05 38.56 -22.48
CA ALA A 169 -41.60 38.60 -22.69
C ALA A 169 -40.82 38.14 -21.46
N GLY A 170 -41.28 38.50 -20.25
CA GLY A 170 -40.70 38.01 -19.00
C GLY A 170 -40.83 36.49 -18.83
N ILE A 171 -42.02 35.94 -19.09
CA ILE A 171 -42.28 34.49 -19.05
C ILE A 171 -41.39 33.75 -20.06
N ASP A 172 -41.28 34.25 -21.29
CA ASP A 172 -40.46 33.64 -22.35
C ASP A 172 -38.98 33.64 -21.95
N SER A 173 -38.47 34.75 -21.40
CA SER A 173 -37.09 34.84 -20.91
C SER A 173 -36.79 33.83 -19.80
N VAL A 174 -37.67 33.71 -18.80
CA VAL A 174 -37.52 32.76 -17.70
C VAL A 174 -37.65 31.30 -18.19
N THR A 175 -38.48 31.06 -19.20
CA THR A 175 -38.63 29.73 -19.81
C THR A 175 -37.33 29.32 -20.50
N LEU A 176 -36.74 30.21 -21.30
CA LEU A 176 -35.45 29.98 -21.96
C LEU A 176 -34.30 29.78 -20.97
N GLU A 177 -34.26 30.55 -19.89
CA GLU A 177 -33.28 30.40 -18.81
C GLU A 177 -33.43 29.04 -18.11
N ASN A 178 -34.67 28.62 -17.81
CA ASN A 178 -34.94 27.30 -17.23
C ASN A 178 -34.47 26.16 -18.14
N GLU A 179 -34.75 26.22 -19.44
CA GLU A 179 -34.28 25.21 -20.38
C GLU A 179 -32.74 25.15 -20.43
N LYS A 180 -32.07 26.31 -20.38
CA LYS A 180 -30.60 26.37 -20.31
C LYS A 180 -30.06 25.75 -19.02
N LEU A 181 -30.67 26.07 -17.87
CA LEU A 181 -30.31 25.51 -16.57
C LEU A 181 -30.54 24.00 -16.53
N GLN A 182 -31.63 23.49 -17.11
CA GLN A 182 -31.89 22.05 -17.22
C GLN A 182 -30.81 21.34 -18.04
N ARG A 183 -30.36 21.93 -19.15
CA ARG A 183 -29.25 21.39 -19.95
C ARG A 183 -27.95 21.35 -19.17
N GLN A 184 -27.61 22.44 -18.47
CA GLN A 184 -26.40 22.49 -17.62
C GLN A 184 -26.47 21.47 -16.47
N LYS A 185 -27.64 21.32 -15.84
CA LYS A 185 -27.86 20.31 -14.81
C LYS A 185 -27.61 18.91 -15.34
N LEU A 186 -28.15 18.58 -16.52
CA LEU A 186 -27.96 17.26 -17.13
C LEU A 186 -26.48 16.99 -17.45
N GLU A 187 -25.75 17.99 -17.96
CA GLU A 187 -24.31 17.89 -18.25
C GLU A 187 -23.48 17.64 -16.98
N VAL A 188 -23.77 18.37 -15.90
CA VAL A 188 -23.13 18.17 -14.60
C VAL A 188 -23.47 16.79 -14.02
N GLU A 189 -24.71 16.33 -14.12
CA GLU A 189 -25.10 14.99 -13.67
C GLU A 189 -24.40 13.87 -14.46
N GLN A 190 -24.23 14.03 -15.77
CA GLN A 190 -23.51 13.07 -16.61
C GLN A 190 -22.01 13.04 -16.27
N SER A 191 -21.37 14.20 -16.11
CA SER A 191 -19.97 14.27 -15.71
C SER A 191 -19.72 13.69 -14.31
N LEU A 192 -20.65 13.92 -13.37
CA LEU A 192 -20.61 13.31 -12.05
C LEU A 192 -20.68 11.78 -12.13
N ARG A 193 -21.58 11.22 -12.94
CA ARG A 193 -21.67 9.77 -13.15
C ARG A 193 -20.39 9.20 -13.75
N ALA A 194 -19.85 9.83 -14.79
CA ALA A 194 -18.59 9.40 -15.40
C ALA A 194 -17.42 9.43 -14.39
N SER A 195 -17.37 10.45 -13.52
CA SER A 195 -16.38 10.55 -12.45
C SER A 195 -16.55 9.44 -11.40
N GLN A 196 -17.78 9.10 -11.03
CA GLN A 196 -18.07 7.99 -10.10
C GLN A 196 -17.66 6.64 -10.68
N GLU A 197 -17.98 6.38 -11.95
CA GLU A 197 -17.58 5.15 -12.65
C GLU A 197 -16.05 5.03 -12.78
N ALA A 198 -15.37 6.14 -13.10
CA ALA A 198 -13.91 6.18 -13.15
C ALA A 198 -13.29 5.90 -11.77
N LYS A 199 -13.85 6.50 -10.70
CA LYS A 199 -13.41 6.26 -9.33
C LYS A 199 -13.58 4.80 -8.93
N GLU A 200 -14.74 4.20 -9.20
CA GLU A 200 -15.00 2.79 -8.88
C GLU A 200 -14.04 1.85 -9.64
N LYS A 201 -13.73 2.16 -10.90
CA LYS A 201 -12.76 1.41 -11.69
C LYS A 201 -11.36 1.48 -11.07
N VAL A 202 -10.89 2.68 -10.72
CA VAL A 202 -9.59 2.88 -10.08
C VAL A 202 -9.52 2.18 -8.72
N GLU A 203 -10.60 2.23 -7.93
CA GLU A 203 -10.68 1.54 -6.64
C GLU A 203 -10.58 0.02 -6.79
N LYS A 204 -11.29 -0.57 -7.76
CA LYS A 204 -11.19 -2.01 -8.08
C LYS A 204 -9.79 -2.39 -8.56
N GLU A 205 -9.17 -1.58 -9.41
CA GLU A 205 -7.81 -1.80 -9.89
C GLU A 205 -6.79 -1.73 -8.74
N ALA A 206 -6.90 -0.73 -7.87
CA ALA A 206 -6.06 -0.59 -6.68
C ALA A 206 -6.23 -1.77 -5.72
N GLN A 207 -7.46 -2.22 -5.48
CA GLN A 207 -7.74 -3.37 -4.62
C GLN A 207 -7.18 -4.67 -5.22
N ALA A 208 -7.32 -4.88 -6.54
CA ALA A 208 -6.74 -6.02 -7.23
C ALA A 208 -5.19 -6.00 -7.16
N GLN A 209 -4.57 -4.83 -7.31
CA GLN A 209 -3.12 -4.68 -7.14
C GLN A 209 -2.67 -4.95 -5.71
N ALA A 210 -3.40 -4.44 -4.71
CA ALA A 210 -3.11 -4.68 -3.30
C ALA A 210 -3.16 -6.18 -2.95
N VAL A 211 -4.19 -6.90 -3.42
CA VAL A 211 -4.30 -8.35 -3.26
C VAL A 211 -3.12 -9.06 -3.94
N LYS A 212 -2.77 -8.69 -5.18
CA LYS A 212 -1.60 -9.26 -5.88
C LYS A 212 -0.31 -9.06 -5.08
N LEU A 213 -0.04 -7.84 -4.61
CA LEU A 213 1.14 -7.54 -3.81
C LEU A 213 1.15 -8.32 -2.49
N GLN A 214 0.01 -8.44 -1.83
CA GLN A 214 -0.12 -9.24 -0.62
C GLN A 214 0.19 -10.73 -0.87
N THR A 215 -0.36 -11.30 -1.95
CA THR A 215 -0.09 -12.70 -2.31
C THR A 215 1.37 -12.94 -2.67
N GLU A 216 1.99 -12.01 -3.41
CA GLU A 216 3.41 -12.11 -3.77
C GLU A 216 4.31 -11.96 -2.54
N CYS A 217 4.00 -11.03 -1.65
CA CYS A 217 4.71 -10.87 -0.38
C CYS A 217 4.62 -12.12 0.50
N ALA A 218 3.44 -12.73 0.60
CA ALA A 218 3.25 -14.00 1.30
C ALA A 218 4.08 -15.13 0.66
N ARG A 219 4.07 -15.22 -0.67
CA ARG A 219 4.85 -16.21 -1.43
C ARG A 219 6.36 -16.04 -1.20
N GLN A 220 6.88 -14.82 -1.27
CA GLN A 220 8.29 -14.54 -1.01
C GLN A 220 8.68 -14.85 0.43
N THR A 221 7.81 -14.54 1.39
CA THR A 221 8.03 -14.86 2.81
C THR A 221 8.09 -16.37 3.03
N GLN A 222 7.18 -17.13 2.40
CA GLN A 222 7.16 -18.58 2.44
C GLN A 222 8.48 -19.17 1.90
N LEU A 223 8.92 -18.73 0.72
CA LEU A 223 10.18 -19.18 0.12
C LEU A 223 11.40 -18.87 1.01
N ALA A 224 11.47 -17.67 1.58
CA ALA A 224 12.56 -17.31 2.49
C ALA A 224 12.58 -18.18 3.76
N LEU A 225 11.40 -18.56 4.28
CA LEU A 225 11.30 -19.49 5.41
C LEU A 225 11.75 -20.91 5.02
N GLU A 226 11.37 -21.39 3.83
CA GLU A 226 11.78 -22.69 3.30
C GLU A 226 13.31 -22.76 3.10
N GLU A 227 13.91 -21.73 2.51
CA GLU A 227 15.37 -21.59 2.36
C GLU A 227 16.07 -21.58 3.71
N LYS A 228 15.55 -20.83 4.69
CA LYS A 228 16.11 -20.81 6.05
C LYS A 228 16.09 -22.20 6.69
N VAL A 229 15.00 -22.95 6.53
CA VAL A 229 14.89 -24.33 7.04
C VAL A 229 15.85 -25.26 6.30
N ALA A 230 16.00 -25.13 4.98
CA ALA A 230 16.95 -25.92 4.20
C ALA A 230 18.40 -25.67 4.64
N LEU A 231 18.80 -24.40 4.79
CA LEU A 231 20.12 -24.01 5.27
C LEU A 231 20.39 -24.50 6.70
N GLN A 232 19.37 -24.47 7.57
CA GLN A 232 19.49 -25.03 8.91
C GLN A 232 19.76 -26.55 8.85
N LYS A 233 19.04 -27.30 7.99
CA LYS A 233 19.27 -28.74 7.81
C LYS A 233 20.67 -29.05 7.28
N GLU A 234 21.16 -28.29 6.30
CA GLU A 234 22.53 -28.45 5.79
C GLU A 234 23.57 -28.13 6.86
N ARG A 235 23.37 -27.07 7.65
CA ARG A 235 24.24 -26.77 8.80
C ARG A 235 24.25 -27.91 9.82
N ASP A 236 23.09 -28.47 10.16
CA ASP A 236 22.96 -29.61 11.08
C ASP A 236 23.70 -30.85 10.55
N ARG A 237 23.58 -31.11 9.24
CA ARG A 237 24.25 -32.20 8.56
C ARG A 237 25.76 -32.04 8.60
N LEU A 238 26.27 -30.88 8.19
CA LEU A 238 27.71 -30.57 8.23
C LEU A 238 28.27 -30.66 9.64
N ALA A 239 27.51 -30.23 10.66
CA ALA A 239 27.91 -30.39 12.05
C ALA A 239 28.06 -31.86 12.45
N LYS A 240 27.15 -32.75 12.01
CA LYS A 240 27.26 -34.20 12.25
C LYS A 240 28.46 -34.81 11.54
N GLU A 241 28.64 -34.52 10.26
CA GLU A 241 29.79 -35.00 9.46
C GLU A 241 31.12 -34.56 10.10
N LEU A 242 31.18 -33.33 10.63
CA LEU A 242 32.35 -32.81 11.32
C LEU A 242 32.63 -33.53 12.65
N GLU A 243 31.60 -33.86 13.43
CA GLU A 243 31.76 -34.64 14.67
C GLU A 243 32.18 -36.10 14.39
N GLU A 244 31.66 -36.72 13.34
CA GLU A 244 32.11 -38.05 12.90
C GLU A 244 33.59 -38.03 12.50
N LYS A 245 34.01 -37.03 11.70
CA LYS A 245 35.42 -36.87 11.32
C LYS A 245 36.33 -36.58 12.51
N LYS A 246 35.88 -35.82 13.52
CA LYS A 246 36.63 -35.65 14.77
C LYS A 246 36.85 -36.99 15.48
N ARG A 247 35.80 -37.81 15.62
CA ARG A 247 35.90 -39.14 16.25
C ARG A 247 36.84 -40.08 15.47
N GLU A 248 36.78 -40.06 14.14
CA GLU A 248 37.72 -40.81 13.29
C GLU A 248 39.17 -40.36 13.54
N VAL A 249 39.42 -39.04 13.58
CA VAL A 249 40.75 -38.48 13.86
C VAL A 249 41.23 -38.87 15.26
N GLU A 250 40.37 -38.84 16.27
CA GLU A 250 40.70 -39.28 17.63
C GLU A 250 41.04 -40.78 17.67
N HIS A 251 40.27 -41.61 16.97
CA HIS A 251 40.56 -43.04 16.87
C HIS A 251 41.90 -43.32 16.20
N LEU A 252 42.19 -42.66 15.06
CA LEU A 252 43.47 -42.78 14.38
C LEU A 252 44.65 -42.29 15.23
N LYS A 253 44.46 -41.19 15.98
CA LYS A 253 45.47 -40.70 16.95
C LYS A 253 45.75 -41.75 18.04
N LEU A 254 44.72 -42.40 18.57
CA LEU A 254 44.88 -43.47 19.55
C LEU A 254 45.64 -44.66 18.96
N GLN A 255 45.28 -45.11 17.74
CA GLN A 255 45.97 -46.19 17.05
C GLN A 255 47.45 -45.87 16.79
N LEU A 256 47.75 -44.63 16.38
CA LEU A 256 49.12 -44.10 16.24
C LEU A 256 49.86 -44.09 17.57
N ALA A 257 49.21 -43.71 18.67
CA ALA A 257 49.83 -43.73 19.99
C ALA A 257 50.17 -45.17 20.43
N VAL A 258 49.27 -46.14 20.17
CA VAL A 258 49.50 -47.56 20.45
C VAL A 258 50.64 -48.11 19.60
N SER A 259 50.65 -47.87 18.29
CA SER A 259 51.71 -48.34 17.40
C SER A 259 53.07 -47.73 17.75
N ASN A 260 53.11 -46.44 18.07
CA ASN A 260 54.32 -45.78 18.58
C ASN A 260 54.80 -46.41 19.90
N SER A 261 53.88 -46.72 20.83
CA SER A 261 54.25 -47.37 22.10
C SER A 261 54.78 -48.81 21.89
N ALA A 262 54.23 -49.53 20.92
CA ALA A 262 54.68 -50.87 20.55
C ALA A 262 56.06 -50.83 19.88
N LEU A 263 56.29 -49.86 18.99
CA LEU A 263 57.61 -49.59 18.40
C LEU A 263 58.63 -49.22 19.48
N ASP A 264 58.30 -48.32 20.40
CA ASP A 264 59.16 -47.95 21.53
C ASP A 264 59.50 -49.15 22.43
N THR A 265 58.54 -50.04 22.66
CA THR A 265 58.75 -51.27 23.43
C THR A 265 59.65 -52.23 22.66
N CYS A 266 59.42 -52.43 21.36
CA CYS A 266 60.29 -53.23 20.50
C CYS A 266 61.72 -52.70 20.48
N ILE A 267 61.88 -51.37 20.40
CA ILE A 267 63.19 -50.71 20.49
C ILE A 267 63.83 -51.02 21.84
N LYS A 268 63.12 -50.81 22.96
CA LYS A 268 63.63 -51.10 24.31
C LYS A 268 63.99 -52.58 24.51
N THR A 269 63.18 -53.53 24.03
CA THR A 269 63.48 -54.96 24.11
C THR A 269 64.70 -55.32 23.28
N LYS A 270 64.85 -54.75 22.08
CA LYS A 270 66.07 -54.89 21.26
C LYS A 270 67.29 -54.29 21.96
N SER A 271 67.14 -53.14 22.62
CA SER A 271 68.20 -52.48 23.42
C SER A 271 68.57 -53.27 24.69
N GLN A 272 67.61 -53.93 25.35
CA GLN A 272 67.83 -54.78 26.52
C GLN A 272 68.50 -56.12 26.16
N LEU A 273 68.13 -56.70 25.02
CA LEU A 273 68.83 -57.84 24.41
C LEU A 273 70.30 -57.51 24.03
N THR A 274 70.63 -56.24 23.85
CA THR A 274 72.02 -55.79 23.64
C THR A 274 72.79 -55.51 24.94
N GLN A 275 72.12 -55.53 26.12
CA GLN A 275 72.76 -55.27 27.42
C GLN A 275 72.95 -56.50 28.32
N LEU A 276 72.36 -57.66 27.97
CA LEU A 276 72.55 -58.91 28.71
C LEU A 276 73.40 -59.93 27.91
N THR A 277 74.68 -59.98 28.27
CA THR A 277 75.59 -61.15 28.21
C THR A 277 76.33 -61.46 26.90
N ILE A 278 77.68 -61.43 26.94
CA ILE A 278 78.60 -62.25 26.12
C ILE A 278 79.66 -62.86 27.09
N PRO A 279 80.10 -64.13 26.94
CA PRO A 279 81.28 -64.44 26.11
C PRO A 279 81.05 -65.61 25.12
N GLY A 280 81.59 -65.47 23.90
CA GLY A 280 81.36 -66.38 22.75
C GLY A 280 82.16 -67.69 22.73
N PRO A 281 82.05 -68.46 21.62
CA PRO A 281 82.99 -68.30 20.50
C PRO A 281 82.34 -68.26 19.08
N ARG A 282 83.12 -67.72 18.11
CA ARG A 282 82.87 -67.39 16.68
C ARG A 282 82.52 -68.60 15.77
N PRO A 283 82.30 -68.40 14.44
CA PRO A 283 81.48 -67.41 13.72
C PRO A 283 80.48 -68.11 12.76
N VAL A 284 79.25 -67.60 12.60
CA VAL A 284 78.34 -68.08 11.54
C VAL A 284 77.75 -66.89 10.80
N ALA A 285 77.68 -67.06 9.48
CA ALA A 285 77.43 -66.14 8.38
C ALA A 285 76.30 -65.09 8.56
N PRO A 286 76.37 -63.97 7.83
CA PRO A 286 75.33 -62.94 7.85
C PRO A 286 74.02 -63.48 7.27
N ALA A 287 72.92 -63.26 7.99
CA ALA A 287 71.58 -63.49 7.47
C ALA A 287 71.33 -62.61 6.23
N PRO A 288 70.57 -63.07 5.23
CA PRO A 288 70.45 -62.40 3.94
C PRO A 288 69.73 -61.06 4.10
N ASN A 289 70.19 -60.07 3.34
CA ASN A 289 69.44 -58.84 3.07
C ASN A 289 67.99 -59.17 2.67
N PRO A 290 66.99 -58.36 3.07
CA PRO A 290 65.66 -58.47 2.50
C PRO A 290 65.78 -58.36 0.97
N PRO A 291 64.99 -59.13 0.20
CA PRO A 291 65.10 -59.18 -1.24
C PRO A 291 64.94 -57.75 -1.82
N PRO A 292 65.70 -57.40 -2.87
CA PRO A 292 65.53 -56.12 -3.56
C PRO A 292 64.08 -55.98 -4.01
N ILE A 293 63.47 -54.84 -3.70
CA ILE A 293 62.13 -54.48 -4.18
C ILE A 293 62.18 -54.50 -5.71
N ASP A 294 61.33 -55.33 -6.32
CA ASP A 294 61.21 -55.41 -7.77
C ASP A 294 60.74 -54.05 -8.33
N PRO A 295 61.52 -53.38 -9.20
CA PRO A 295 61.17 -52.07 -9.73
C PRO A 295 59.82 -52.06 -10.47
N ALA A 296 59.36 -53.18 -11.02
CA ALA A 296 58.03 -53.25 -11.64
C ALA A 296 56.91 -53.16 -10.59
N SER A 297 57.04 -53.87 -9.46
CA SER A 297 56.10 -53.78 -8.33
C SER A 297 56.06 -52.39 -7.68
N LEU A 298 57.20 -51.69 -7.65
CA LEU A 298 57.29 -50.33 -7.12
C LEU A 298 56.62 -49.30 -8.04
N GLU A 299 56.78 -49.44 -9.35
CA GLU A 299 56.09 -48.59 -10.32
C GLU A 299 54.58 -48.85 -10.35
N GLU A 300 54.15 -50.10 -10.16
CA GLU A 300 52.72 -50.44 -10.06
C GLU A 300 52.08 -49.87 -8.79
N PHE A 301 52.81 -49.89 -7.67
CA PHE A 301 52.39 -49.24 -6.43
C PHE A 301 52.32 -47.71 -6.56
N LYS A 302 53.31 -47.07 -7.19
CA LYS A 302 53.27 -45.63 -7.49
C LYS A 302 52.08 -45.29 -8.39
N ARG A 303 51.79 -46.11 -9.40
CA ARG A 303 50.66 -45.93 -10.32
C ARG A 303 49.32 -46.02 -9.59
N ARG A 304 49.16 -47.01 -8.70
CA ARG A 304 47.95 -47.14 -7.86
C ARG A 304 47.74 -45.96 -6.92
N ILE A 305 48.81 -45.43 -6.31
CA ILE A 305 48.71 -44.24 -5.46
C ILE A 305 48.32 -43.01 -6.27
N LEU A 306 48.91 -42.80 -7.45
CA LEU A 306 48.59 -41.67 -8.32
C LEU A 306 47.16 -41.75 -8.89
N ASP A 307 46.68 -42.95 -9.24
CA ASP A 307 45.30 -43.14 -9.68
C ASP A 307 44.29 -42.99 -8.53
N SER A 308 44.66 -43.35 -7.29
CA SER A 308 43.80 -43.15 -6.11
C SER A 308 43.64 -41.68 -5.69
N GLN A 309 44.62 -40.84 -6.02
CA GLN A 309 44.57 -39.39 -5.75
C GLN A 309 43.97 -38.57 -6.90
N ARG A 310 43.67 -39.19 -8.04
CA ARG A 310 42.89 -38.57 -9.10
C ARG A 310 41.41 -38.56 -8.67
N ALA A 311 40.99 -37.47 -8.02
CA ALA A 311 39.57 -37.19 -7.80
C ALA A 311 38.82 -37.24 -9.15
N PRO A 312 37.60 -37.80 -9.20
CA PRO A 312 36.86 -37.95 -10.45
C PRO A 312 36.60 -36.57 -11.08
N ALA A 313 37.01 -36.43 -12.34
CA ALA A 313 36.68 -35.29 -13.18
C ALA A 313 35.17 -35.30 -13.45
N SER A 314 34.40 -34.71 -12.54
CA SER A 314 33.01 -34.35 -12.79
C SER A 314 33.03 -32.94 -13.37
N ASN A 315 33.13 -32.85 -14.70
CA ASN A 315 32.76 -31.63 -15.41
C ASN A 315 31.66 -31.94 -16.44
N VAL A 316 30.50 -31.40 -16.11
CA VAL A 316 29.69 -30.55 -16.98
C VAL A 316 29.25 -31.17 -18.32
N LEU A 317 28.03 -31.72 -18.31
CA LEU A 317 27.14 -31.67 -19.46
C LEU A 317 26.16 -30.50 -19.24
N VAL A 318 26.37 -29.42 -19.98
CA VAL A 318 25.31 -28.46 -20.34
C VAL A 318 25.36 -28.20 -21.84
N SER A 319 24.35 -28.76 -22.53
CA SER A 319 23.59 -28.29 -23.69
C SER A 319 24.30 -27.82 -24.98
N ALA A 320 23.97 -28.48 -26.12
CA ALA A 320 23.44 -27.83 -27.32
C ALA A 320 22.94 -28.82 -28.40
N ARG A 321 21.73 -28.52 -28.92
CA ARG A 321 20.93 -29.08 -30.03
C ARG A 321 20.03 -30.29 -29.74
#